data_AF-A0A5A7SXP7-F1
#
_entry.id   AF-A0A5A7SXP7-F1
#
_cell.length_a   1.000
_cell.length_b   1.000
_cell.length_c   1.000
_cell.angle_alpha   90.00
_cell.angle_beta   90.00
_cell.angle_gamma   90.00
#
_symmetry.space_group_name_H-M   'P 1'
#
loop_
_entity.id
_entity.type
_entity.pdbx_description
1 polymer ?
#
loop_
_entity_poly.entity_id
_entity_poly.type
_entity_poly.pdbx_seq_one_letter_code
_entity_poly.pdbx_strand_id
1 'polypeptide(L)'
;MEDVQLAVGRLSDNFEELVQENAEITTVVKELIEDMGRTFQKELKELASVMTTLKAFVEGELHELHTKSITFETRLDAFCVECHSKYVVGNNPSTSTHPTVLGTPNIKVPKPDVYSVVRNATVIENFLFGLERYFITMGVRDDEARINNALTFLRDVAQLWWRCKYTDQSQNVIHLWEQFKTNLRKHFVPSS
;
A
#
# COMPACT_ATOMS: atom_id res chain seq x y z
N MET A 1 -62.98 59.38 23.61
CA MET A 1 -61.61 59.75 24.02
C MET A 1 -61.00 58.64 24.88
N GLU A 2 -61.76 58.08 25.83
CA GLU A 2 -61.35 56.92 26.65
C GLU A 2 -61.02 55.66 25.83
N ASP A 3 -61.83 55.28 24.83
CA ASP A 3 -61.55 54.10 24.00
C ASP A 3 -60.22 54.18 23.24
N VAL A 4 -59.84 55.38 22.82
CA VAL A 4 -58.57 55.63 22.13
C VAL A 4 -57.40 55.51 23.11
N GLN A 5 -57.54 56.00 24.34
CA GLN A 5 -56.52 55.84 25.39
C GLN A 5 -56.34 54.37 25.79
N LEU A 6 -57.43 53.61 25.90
CA LEU A 6 -57.37 52.17 26.18
C LEU A 6 -56.67 51.40 25.05
N ALA A 7 -56.98 51.72 23.79
CA ALA A 7 -56.33 51.11 22.63
C ALA A 7 -54.84 51.43 22.55
N VAL A 8 -54.47 52.69 22.85
CA VAL A 8 -53.06 53.12 22.94
C VAL A 8 -52.32 52.40 24.06
N GLY A 9 -52.94 52.23 25.23
CA GLY A 9 -52.37 51.47 26.35
C GLY A 9 -52.07 50.02 25.96
N ARG A 10 -53.06 49.32 25.39
CA ARG A 10 -52.87 47.93 24.91
C ARG A 10 -51.79 47.81 23.83
N LEU A 11 -51.71 48.78 22.93
CA LEU A 11 -50.65 48.80 21.91
C LEU A 11 -49.27 49.00 22.53
N SER A 12 -49.16 49.83 23.58
CA SER A 12 -47.93 50.04 24.33
C SER A 12 -47.49 48.75 25.03
N ASP A 13 -48.41 48.06 25.72
CA ASP A 13 -48.12 46.80 26.42
C ASP A 13 -47.63 45.73 25.43
N ASN A 14 -48.32 45.56 24.30
CA ASN A 14 -47.92 44.62 23.25
C ASN A 14 -46.54 44.96 22.65
N PHE A 15 -46.22 46.25 22.52
CA PHE A 15 -44.93 46.67 22.00
C PHE A 15 -43.80 46.35 23.00
N GLU A 16 -44.05 46.54 24.29
CA GLU A 16 -43.09 46.22 25.34
C GLU A 16 -42.85 44.70 25.46
N GLU A 17 -43.91 43.89 25.35
CA GLU A 17 -43.81 42.43 25.25
C GLU A 17 -42.96 42.00 24.04
N LEU A 18 -43.23 42.57 22.85
CA LEU A 18 -42.46 42.27 21.64
C LEU A 18 -40.98 42.66 21.76
N VAL A 19 -40.68 43.78 22.42
CA VAL A 19 -39.29 44.20 22.68
C VAL A 19 -38.59 43.21 23.60
N GLN A 20 -39.29 42.73 24.63
CA GLN A 20 -38.77 41.73 25.57
C GLN A 20 -38.51 40.39 24.87
N GLU A 21 -39.46 39.88 24.08
CA GLU A 21 -39.29 38.65 23.30
C GLU A 21 -38.11 38.74 22.33
N ASN A 22 -37.93 39.88 21.65
CA ASN A 22 -36.79 40.09 20.76
C ASN A 22 -35.45 40.09 21.51
N ALA A 23 -35.42 40.63 22.73
CA ALA A 23 -34.21 40.60 23.58
C ALA A 23 -33.88 39.17 24.03
N GLU A 24 -34.90 38.37 24.37
CA GLU A 24 -34.75 36.96 24.73
C GLU A 24 -34.26 36.13 23.55
N ILE A 25 -34.88 36.28 22.37
CA ILE A 25 -34.45 35.63 21.13
C ILE A 25 -32.99 35.98 20.80
N THR A 26 -32.63 37.26 20.92
CA THR A 26 -31.25 37.72 20.67
C THR A 26 -30.26 37.03 21.61
N THR A 27 -30.64 36.87 22.88
CA THR A 27 -29.82 36.18 23.89
C THR A 27 -29.64 34.70 23.55
N VAL A 28 -30.74 33.99 23.25
CA VAL A 28 -30.71 32.57 22.89
C VAL A 28 -29.88 32.33 21.62
N VAL A 29 -30.04 33.18 20.60
CA VAL A 29 -29.26 33.06 19.36
C VAL A 29 -27.77 33.28 19.63
N LYS A 30 -27.42 34.24 20.48
CA LYS A 30 -26.03 34.47 20.88
C LYS A 30 -25.44 33.25 21.60
N GLU A 31 -26.17 32.70 22.57
CA GLU A 31 -25.75 31.49 23.28
C GLU A 31 -25.57 30.30 22.34
N LEU A 32 -26.47 30.11 21.38
CA LEU A 32 -26.38 29.05 20.37
C LEU A 32 -25.16 29.22 19.47
N ILE A 33 -24.88 30.44 19.00
CA ILE A 33 -23.69 30.74 18.17
C ILE A 33 -22.42 30.46 18.96
N GLU A 34 -22.37 30.87 20.23
CA GLU A 34 -21.24 30.60 21.10
C GLU A 34 -21.07 29.10 21.35
N ASP A 35 -22.15 28.34 21.54
CA ASP A 35 -22.11 26.90 21.75
C ASP A 35 -21.67 26.11 20.51
N MET A 36 -22.20 26.48 19.35
CA MET A 36 -21.72 25.95 18.07
C MET A 36 -20.23 26.29 17.88
N GLY A 37 -19.82 27.51 18.20
CA GLY A 37 -18.43 27.94 18.15
C GLY A 37 -17.54 27.08 19.04
N ARG A 38 -17.94 26.82 20.28
CA ARG A 38 -17.22 25.92 21.21
C ARG A 38 -17.15 24.49 20.68
N THR A 39 -18.24 23.97 20.13
CA THR A 39 -18.33 22.61 19.58
C THR A 39 -17.39 22.44 18.39
N PHE A 40 -17.45 23.34 17.40
CA PHE A 40 -16.54 23.30 16.25
C PHE A 40 -15.07 23.43 16.68
N GLN A 41 -14.75 24.31 17.63
CA GLN A 41 -13.40 24.45 18.15
C GLN A 41 -12.89 23.17 18.83
N LYS A 42 -13.77 22.44 19.54
CA LYS A 42 -13.44 21.15 20.14
C LYS A 42 -13.16 20.10 19.06
N GLU A 43 -14.04 19.95 18.08
CA GLU A 43 -13.88 19.00 16.98
C GLU A 43 -12.61 19.27 16.16
N LEU A 44 -12.32 20.54 15.85
CA LEU A 44 -11.10 20.92 15.15
C LEU A 44 -9.84 20.54 15.94
N LYS A 45 -9.86 20.70 17.27
CA LYS A 45 -8.74 20.29 18.13
C LYS A 45 -8.58 18.77 18.18
N GLU A 46 -9.68 18.02 18.29
CA GLU A 46 -9.66 16.56 18.27
C GLU A 46 -9.14 16.05 16.92
N LEU A 47 -9.62 16.61 15.82
CA LEU A 47 -9.16 16.29 14.47
C LEU A 47 -7.67 16.60 14.29
N ALA A 48 -7.20 17.76 14.75
CA ALA A 48 -5.79 18.15 14.69
C ALA A 48 -4.89 17.18 15.50
N SER A 49 -5.39 16.73 16.66
CA SER A 49 -4.72 15.72 17.47
C SER A 49 -4.59 14.39 16.71
N VAL A 50 -5.69 13.89 16.14
CA VAL A 50 -5.68 12.64 15.35
C VAL A 50 -4.75 12.75 14.15
N MET A 51 -4.79 13.87 13.43
CA MET A 51 -3.90 14.10 12.29
C MET A 51 -2.43 14.09 12.70
N THR A 52 -2.10 14.67 13.86
CA THR A 52 -0.73 14.69 14.37
C THR A 52 -0.26 13.29 14.79
N THR A 53 -1.13 12.52 15.46
CA THR A 53 -0.84 11.11 15.80
C THR A 53 -0.64 10.26 14.56
N LEU A 54 -1.52 10.40 13.56
CA LEU A 54 -1.42 9.66 12.30
C LEU A 54 -0.14 10.04 11.54
N LYS A 55 0.19 11.33 11.49
CA LYS A 55 1.43 11.80 10.87
C LYS A 55 2.66 11.17 11.53
N ALA A 56 2.75 11.19 12.86
CA ALA A 56 3.85 10.59 13.60
C ALA A 56 3.97 9.08 13.36
N PHE A 57 2.83 8.37 13.29
CA PHE A 57 2.81 6.94 12.96
C PHE A 57 3.35 6.68 11.55
N VAL A 58 2.87 7.41 10.54
CA VAL A 58 3.33 7.26 9.14
C VAL A 58 4.81 7.59 9.00
N GLU A 59 5.29 8.65 9.66
CA GLU A 59 6.71 9.00 9.69
C GLU A 59 7.55 7.90 10.34
N GLY A 60 7.06 7.27 11.42
CA GLY A 60 7.70 6.13 12.09
C GLY A 60 7.80 4.90 11.19
N GLU A 61 6.69 4.47 10.59
CA GLU A 61 6.66 3.31 9.67
C GLU A 61 7.56 3.53 8.45
N LEU A 62 7.55 4.76 7.89
CA LEU A 62 8.40 5.11 6.76
C LEU A 62 9.88 5.09 7.15
N HIS A 63 10.23 5.58 8.34
CA HIS A 63 11.60 5.54 8.85
C HIS A 63 12.07 4.11 9.10
N GLU A 64 11.22 3.24 9.66
CA GLU A 64 11.54 1.83 9.87
C GLU A 64 11.76 1.11 8.54
N LEU A 65 10.89 1.33 7.55
CA LEU A 65 11.03 0.75 6.22
C LEU A 65 12.31 1.21 5.54
N HIS A 66 12.62 2.50 5.61
CA HIS A 66 13.85 3.07 5.06
C HIS A 66 15.10 2.46 5.72
N THR A 67 15.08 2.29 7.05
CA THR A 67 16.18 1.65 7.80
C THR A 67 16.38 0.19 7.40
N LYS A 68 15.28 -0.56 7.23
CA LYS A 68 15.34 -1.94 6.72
C LYS A 68 15.89 -2.00 5.30
N SER A 69 15.53 -1.04 4.44
CA SER A 69 16.06 -0.92 3.07
C SER A 69 17.58 -0.73 3.07
N ILE A 70 18.10 0.26 3.83
CA ILE A 70 19.55 0.50 3.95
C ILE A 70 20.27 -0.72 4.51
N THR A 71 19.70 -1.35 5.53
CA THR A 71 20.28 -2.55 6.14
C THR A 71 20.37 -3.69 5.13
N PHE A 72 19.33 -3.87 4.31
CA PHE A 72 19.31 -4.88 3.26
C PHE A 72 20.34 -4.59 2.17
N GLU A 73 20.44 -3.35 1.72
CA GLU A 73 21.45 -2.89 0.74
C GLU A 73 22.87 -3.16 1.26
N THR A 74 23.16 -2.77 2.50
CA THR A 74 24.46 -3.03 3.15
C THR A 74 24.78 -4.53 3.21
N ARG A 75 23.77 -5.37 3.47
CA ARG A 75 23.94 -6.84 3.50
C ARG A 75 24.18 -7.41 2.10
N LEU A 76 23.56 -6.85 1.07
CA LEU A 76 23.81 -7.24 -0.32
C LEU A 76 25.24 -6.88 -0.72
N ASP A 77 25.72 -5.68 -0.39
CA ASP A 77 27.08 -5.26 -0.69
C ASP A 77 28.12 -6.14 0.00
N ALA A 78 27.91 -6.43 1.29
CA ALA A 78 28.77 -7.35 2.04
C ALA A 78 28.80 -8.76 1.41
N PHE A 79 27.64 -9.27 0.98
CA PHE A 79 27.53 -10.55 0.29
C PHE A 79 28.24 -10.54 -1.07
N CYS A 80 28.15 -9.44 -1.83
CA CYS A 80 28.85 -9.26 -3.11
C CYS A 80 30.38 -9.28 -2.94
N VAL A 81 30.90 -8.63 -1.89
CA VAL A 81 32.33 -8.64 -1.53
C VAL A 81 32.78 -10.04 -1.10
N GLU A 82 31.99 -10.74 -0.28
CA GLU A 82 32.29 -12.10 0.15
C GLU A 82 32.33 -13.09 -1.02
N CYS A 83 31.41 -12.96 -1.98
CA CYS A 83 31.42 -13.75 -3.21
C CYS A 83 32.68 -13.45 -4.03
N HIS A 84 33.04 -12.18 -4.23
CA HIS A 84 34.25 -11.82 -4.99
C HIS A 84 35.53 -12.37 -4.35
N SER A 85 35.65 -12.32 -3.02
CA SER A 85 36.81 -12.87 -2.30
C SER A 85 36.97 -14.38 -2.48
N LYS A 86 35.87 -15.14 -2.49
CA LYS A 86 35.87 -16.60 -2.62
C LYS A 86 36.18 -17.10 -4.04
N TYR A 87 35.90 -16.30 -5.08
CA TYR A 87 36.14 -16.68 -6.49
C TYR A 87 37.47 -16.18 -7.06
N VAL A 88 38.12 -15.16 -6.49
CA VAL A 88 39.42 -14.65 -6.99
C VAL A 88 40.61 -15.54 -6.57
N VAL A 89 40.47 -16.40 -5.55
CA VAL A 89 41.54 -17.34 -5.11
C VAL A 89 41.53 -18.68 -5.88
N GLY A 90 40.58 -18.90 -6.78
CA GLY A 90 40.34 -20.21 -7.42
C GLY A 90 40.93 -20.46 -8.82
N ASN A 91 41.72 -19.55 -9.39
CA ASN A 91 42.26 -19.73 -10.75
C ASN A 91 43.68 -20.30 -10.73
N ASN A 92 43.81 -21.61 -10.49
CA ASN A 92 44.95 -22.39 -10.99
C ASN A 92 44.51 -23.22 -12.21
N PRO A 93 45.30 -23.28 -13.30
CA PRO A 93 44.92 -24.04 -14.49
C PRO A 93 44.91 -25.55 -14.18
N SER A 94 43.82 -26.21 -14.55
CA SER A 94 43.58 -27.63 -14.30
C SER A 94 44.51 -28.56 -15.09
N THR A 95 44.97 -29.63 -14.45
CA THR A 95 45.28 -30.91 -15.10
C THR A 95 44.62 -32.07 -14.34
N SER A 96 43.71 -32.74 -15.07
CA SER A 96 43.46 -34.20 -15.10
C SER A 96 42.86 -34.96 -13.90
N THR A 97 41.88 -35.81 -14.29
CA THR A 97 41.48 -37.16 -13.78
C THR A 97 40.33 -37.28 -12.75
N HIS A 98 39.21 -37.89 -13.20
CA HIS A 98 38.06 -38.49 -12.45
C HIS A 98 38.47 -39.75 -11.63
N PRO A 99 37.60 -40.45 -10.82
CA PRO A 99 36.26 -40.16 -10.24
C PRO A 99 36.04 -40.62 -8.74
N THR A 100 34.90 -40.25 -8.11
CA THR A 100 33.95 -41.11 -7.31
C THR A 100 33.26 -40.39 -6.12
N VAL A 101 31.93 -40.27 -6.27
CA VAL A 101 30.77 -40.13 -5.36
C VAL A 101 30.95 -40.46 -3.85
N LEU A 102 30.45 -39.58 -2.95
CA LEU A 102 29.25 -39.78 -2.08
C LEU A 102 29.20 -38.79 -0.88
N GLY A 103 28.08 -38.08 -0.68
CA GLY A 103 27.76 -37.44 0.61
C GLY A 103 26.97 -36.11 0.55
N THR A 104 25.69 -36.15 0.20
CA THR A 104 24.68 -35.09 0.44
C THR A 104 24.09 -35.21 1.87
N PRO A 105 23.43 -34.18 2.48
CA PRO A 105 22.57 -33.20 1.81
C PRO A 105 22.76 -31.73 2.23
N ASN A 106 23.01 -30.90 1.23
CA ASN A 106 22.75 -29.47 1.23
C ASN A 106 21.23 -29.22 1.35
N ILE A 107 20.76 -28.58 2.43
CA ILE A 107 19.43 -27.95 2.42
C ILE A 107 19.60 -26.57 1.78
N LYS A 108 19.47 -26.55 0.44
CA LYS A 108 19.28 -25.34 -0.36
C LYS A 108 17.82 -24.94 -0.25
N VAL A 109 17.52 -23.74 0.25
CA VAL A 109 16.25 -23.08 -0.09
C VAL A 109 16.46 -22.46 -1.47
N PRO A 110 15.82 -22.97 -2.53
CA PRO A 110 16.03 -22.45 -3.88
C PRO A 110 15.35 -21.09 -3.97
N LYS A 111 16.11 -20.06 -4.32
CA LYS A 111 15.56 -18.84 -4.91
C LYS A 111 14.76 -19.27 -6.15
N PRO A 112 13.51 -18.84 -6.37
CA PRO A 112 12.83 -19.15 -7.62
C PRO A 112 13.70 -18.68 -8.78
N ASP A 113 13.91 -19.55 -9.76
CA ASP A 113 14.72 -19.21 -10.92
C ASP A 113 14.15 -17.98 -11.62
N VAL A 114 15.07 -17.15 -12.11
CA VAL A 114 14.73 -16.07 -13.03
C VAL A 114 14.14 -16.71 -14.28
N TYR A 115 12.91 -16.32 -14.63
CA TYR A 115 12.28 -16.82 -15.85
C TYR A 115 13.05 -16.31 -17.07
N SER A 116 13.88 -17.17 -17.64
CA SER A 116 14.46 -17.01 -18.96
C SER A 116 13.95 -18.11 -19.89
N VAL A 117 13.12 -17.67 -20.84
CA VAL A 117 12.98 -18.23 -22.20
C VAL A 117 12.73 -19.74 -22.32
N VAL A 118 11.83 -20.34 -21.54
CA VAL A 118 11.25 -21.65 -21.93
C VAL A 118 9.75 -21.66 -21.72
N ARG A 119 8.99 -21.71 -22.83
CA ARG A 119 7.54 -21.94 -22.84
C ARG A 119 7.26 -23.37 -22.39
N ASN A 120 7.29 -23.58 -21.08
CA ASN A 120 7.10 -24.87 -20.44
C ASN A 120 6.11 -24.70 -19.29
N ALA A 121 5.02 -25.46 -19.36
CA ALA A 121 3.97 -25.45 -18.33
C ALA A 121 4.55 -25.68 -16.93
N THR A 122 5.49 -26.61 -16.79
CA THR A 122 6.14 -26.93 -15.51
C THR A 122 6.96 -25.76 -14.97
N VAL A 123 7.62 -24.99 -15.83
CA VAL A 123 8.43 -23.84 -15.40
C VAL A 123 7.54 -22.69 -14.93
N ILE A 124 6.44 -22.43 -15.63
CA ILE A 124 5.48 -21.38 -15.24
C ILE A 124 4.75 -21.75 -13.96
N GLU A 125 4.31 -23.00 -13.80
CA GLU A 125 3.65 -23.43 -12.56
C GLU A 125 4.61 -23.40 -11.36
N ASN A 126 5.86 -23.83 -11.54
CA ASN A 126 6.87 -23.75 -10.48
C ASN A 126 7.17 -22.31 -10.07
N PHE A 127 7.23 -21.39 -11.05
CA PHE A 127 7.42 -19.96 -10.80
C PHE A 127 6.24 -19.35 -10.03
N LEU A 128 5.00 -19.62 -10.47
CA LEU A 128 3.79 -19.12 -9.80
C LEU A 128 3.68 -19.67 -8.36
N PHE A 129 3.94 -20.96 -8.18
CA PHE A 129 3.96 -21.59 -6.87
C PHE A 129 5.03 -20.97 -5.96
N GLY A 130 6.22 -20.68 -6.50
CA GLY A 130 7.29 -19.99 -5.78
C GLY A 130 6.87 -18.59 -5.31
N LEU A 131 6.22 -17.81 -6.18
CA LEU A 131 5.70 -16.47 -5.83
C LEU A 131 4.61 -16.53 -4.76
N GLU A 132 3.69 -17.49 -4.84
CA GLU A 132 2.64 -17.65 -3.83
C GLU A 132 3.23 -17.97 -2.46
N ARG A 133 4.19 -18.90 -2.39
CA ARG A 133 4.89 -19.22 -1.14
C ARG A 133 5.69 -18.03 -0.62
N TYR A 134 6.32 -17.28 -1.50
CA TYR A 134 7.04 -16.07 -1.14
C TYR A 134 6.10 -15.01 -0.54
N PHE A 135 4.96 -14.72 -1.18
CA PHE A 135 4.00 -13.74 -0.69
C PHE A 135 3.33 -14.15 0.62
N ILE A 136 3.01 -15.44 0.79
CA ILE A 136 2.51 -15.97 2.07
C ILE A 136 3.55 -15.74 3.18
N THR A 137 4.82 -16.04 2.91
CA THR A 137 5.92 -15.91 3.88
C THR A 137 6.20 -14.43 4.21
N MET A 138 6.09 -13.55 3.22
CA MET A 138 6.29 -12.11 3.37
C MET A 138 5.05 -11.36 3.90
N GLY A 139 3.93 -12.06 4.12
CA GLY A 139 2.69 -11.45 4.59
C GLY A 139 1.97 -10.57 3.57
N VAL A 140 2.31 -10.64 2.28
CA VAL A 140 1.68 -9.85 1.22
C VAL A 140 0.33 -10.46 0.88
N ARG A 141 -0.74 -9.75 1.24
CA ARG A 141 -2.13 -10.22 1.08
C ARG A 141 -2.91 -9.49 -0.01
N ASP A 142 -2.58 -8.23 -0.23
CA ASP A 142 -3.24 -7.40 -1.23
C ASP A 142 -2.87 -7.82 -2.66
N ASP A 143 -3.85 -7.90 -3.54
CA ASP A 143 -3.69 -8.41 -4.90
C ASP A 143 -2.86 -7.46 -5.78
N GLU A 144 -3.04 -6.15 -5.62
CA GLU A 144 -2.27 -5.14 -6.34
C GLU A 144 -0.80 -5.17 -5.90
N ALA A 145 -0.53 -5.26 -4.61
CA ALA A 145 0.81 -5.42 -4.05
C ALA A 145 1.50 -6.71 -4.53
N ARG A 146 0.76 -7.82 -4.65
CA ARG A 146 1.27 -9.10 -5.21
C ARG A 146 1.63 -8.97 -6.68
N ILE A 147 0.75 -8.35 -7.47
CA ILE A 147 1.02 -8.11 -8.90
C ILE A 147 2.27 -7.25 -9.03
N ASN A 148 2.33 -6.10 -8.37
CA ASN A 148 3.48 -5.19 -8.42
C ASN A 148 4.79 -5.85 -8.01
N ASN A 149 4.78 -6.67 -6.96
CA ASN A 149 5.96 -7.45 -6.56
C ASN A 149 6.32 -8.51 -7.61
N ALA A 150 5.34 -9.25 -8.15
CA ALA A 150 5.57 -10.28 -9.16
C ALA A 150 6.28 -9.73 -10.40
N LEU A 151 6.02 -8.48 -10.78
CA LEU A 151 6.69 -7.81 -11.91
C LEU A 151 8.19 -7.70 -11.73
N THR A 152 8.66 -7.54 -10.50
CA THR A 152 10.10 -7.45 -10.19
C THR A 152 10.84 -8.77 -10.46
N PHE A 153 10.11 -9.88 -10.58
CA PHE A 153 10.63 -11.21 -10.89
C PHE A 153 10.49 -11.58 -12.37
N LEU A 154 9.81 -10.78 -13.19
CA LEU A 154 9.77 -10.95 -14.64
C LEU A 154 11.07 -10.42 -15.27
N ARG A 155 11.52 -11.10 -16.33
CA ARG A 155 12.67 -10.70 -17.17
C ARG A 155 12.36 -10.93 -18.65
N ASP A 156 13.18 -10.33 -19.51
CA ASP A 156 13.21 -10.54 -20.96
C ASP A 156 11.81 -10.50 -21.63
N VAL A 157 11.41 -11.60 -22.26
CA VAL A 157 10.16 -11.74 -23.02
C VAL A 157 8.92 -11.61 -22.10
N ALA A 158 9.01 -12.02 -20.84
CA ALA A 158 7.91 -11.89 -19.89
C ALA A 158 7.69 -10.44 -19.44
N GLN A 159 8.77 -9.70 -19.26
CA GLN A 159 8.70 -8.27 -18.97
C GLN A 159 8.16 -7.47 -20.15
N LEU A 160 8.56 -7.83 -21.39
CA LEU A 160 8.05 -7.19 -22.61
C LEU A 160 6.56 -7.47 -22.85
N TRP A 161 6.13 -8.73 -22.69
CA TRP A 161 4.72 -9.11 -22.76
C TRP A 161 3.86 -8.30 -21.77
N TRP A 162 4.31 -8.18 -20.53
CA TRP A 162 3.60 -7.40 -19.51
C TRP A 162 3.47 -5.92 -19.90
N ARG A 163 4.55 -5.31 -20.42
CA ARG A 163 4.52 -3.93 -20.93
C ARG A 163 3.50 -3.76 -22.05
N CYS A 164 3.46 -4.67 -23.02
CA CYS A 164 2.47 -4.63 -24.10
C CYS A 164 1.02 -4.80 -23.58
N LYS A 165 0.81 -5.67 -22.58
CA LYS A 165 -0.50 -5.86 -21.94
C LYS A 165 -0.96 -4.64 -21.14
N TYR A 166 -0.02 -3.92 -20.52
CA TYR A 166 -0.30 -2.69 -19.78
C TYR A 166 -0.65 -1.53 -20.73
N THR A 167 -0.01 -1.43 -21.90
CA THR A 167 -0.32 -0.37 -22.89
C THR A 167 -1.66 -0.59 -23.61
N ASP A 168 -2.13 -1.84 -23.73
CA ASP A 168 -3.41 -2.24 -24.34
C ASP A 168 -4.61 -2.16 -23.36
N GLN A 169 -4.47 -1.39 -22.27
CA GLN A 169 -5.37 -1.34 -21.12
C GLN A 169 -6.78 -0.79 -21.37
N SER A 170 -7.14 -0.40 -22.60
CA SER A 170 -8.50 0.05 -22.92
C SER A 170 -9.56 -1.06 -22.82
N GLN A 171 -9.16 -2.34 -22.69
CA GLN A 171 -10.12 -3.45 -22.76
C GLN A 171 -10.07 -4.50 -21.65
N ASN A 172 -9.01 -4.62 -20.83
CA ASN A 172 -8.97 -5.61 -19.72
C ASN A 172 -7.92 -5.26 -18.63
N VAL A 173 -8.30 -4.47 -17.62
CA VAL A 173 -7.41 -4.16 -16.49
C VAL A 173 -7.30 -5.35 -15.53
N ILE A 174 -6.06 -5.76 -15.20
CA ILE A 174 -5.78 -6.89 -14.30
C ILE A 174 -5.61 -6.34 -12.88
N HIS A 175 -6.63 -6.53 -12.04
CA HIS A 175 -6.61 -6.08 -10.63
C HIS A 175 -6.54 -7.24 -9.63
N LEU A 176 -6.83 -8.46 -10.07
CA LEU A 176 -6.85 -9.63 -9.20
C LEU A 176 -5.64 -10.52 -9.46
N TRP A 177 -5.07 -11.09 -8.40
CA TRP A 177 -3.93 -12.01 -8.49
C TRP A 177 -4.26 -13.23 -9.38
N GLU A 178 -5.48 -13.74 -9.30
CA GLU A 178 -5.94 -14.85 -10.14
C GLU A 178 -5.99 -14.50 -11.63
N GLN A 179 -6.37 -13.27 -11.97
CA GLN A 179 -6.38 -12.80 -13.35
C GLN A 179 -4.95 -12.69 -13.88
N PHE A 180 -4.00 -12.22 -13.07
CA PHE A 180 -2.59 -12.19 -13.42
C PHE A 180 -2.07 -13.60 -13.72
N LYS A 181 -2.29 -14.57 -12.82
CA LYS A 181 -1.86 -15.97 -13.03
C LYS A 181 -2.46 -16.59 -14.29
N THR A 182 -3.75 -16.35 -14.54
CA THR A 182 -4.46 -16.87 -15.71
C THR A 182 -3.90 -16.32 -17.02
N ASN A 183 -3.63 -15.00 -17.06
CA ASN A 183 -3.02 -14.36 -18.23
C ASN A 183 -1.59 -14.84 -18.47
N LEU A 184 -0.81 -15.00 -17.41
CA LEU A 184 0.56 -15.50 -17.50
C LEU A 184 0.59 -16.94 -18.05
N ARG A 185 -0.28 -17.82 -17.55
CA ARG A 185 -0.45 -19.19 -18.07
C ARG A 185 -0.85 -19.18 -19.54
N LYS A 186 -1.89 -18.43 -19.90
CA LYS A 186 -2.39 -18.37 -21.28
C LYS A 186 -1.31 -17.97 -22.28
N HIS A 187 -0.37 -17.11 -21.90
CA HIS A 187 0.67 -16.62 -22.81
C HIS A 187 1.91 -17.53 -22.88
N PHE A 188 2.28 -18.17 -21.78
CA PHE A 188 3.54 -18.92 -21.69
C PHE A 188 3.39 -20.45 -21.65
N VAL A 189 2.17 -20.96 -21.45
CA VAL A 189 1.85 -22.39 -21.56
C VAL A 189 1.48 -22.69 -23.01
N PRO A 190 2.21 -23.58 -23.71
CA PRO A 190 1.81 -24.03 -25.04
C PRO A 190 0.42 -24.66 -24.99
N SER A 191 -0.47 -24.24 -25.90
CA SER A 191 -1.69 -25.01 -26.17
C SER A 191 -1.26 -26.34 -26.77
N SER A 192 -1.55 -27.44 -26.07
CA SER A 192 -1.27 -28.80 -26.57
C SER A 192 -2.11 -29.12 -27.79
#